data_AF-A0A7I8KS12-F1
#
_entry.id   AF-A0A7I8KS12-F1
#
_cell.length_a   1.000
_cell.length_b   1.000
_cell.length_c   1.000
_cell.angle_alpha   90.00
_cell.angle_beta   90.00
_cell.angle_gamma   90.00
#
_symmetry.space_group_name_H-M   'P 1'
#
loop_
_entity.id
_entity.type
_entity.pdbx_description
1 polymer ?
#
loop_
_entity_poly.entity_id
_entity_poly.type
_entity_poly.pdbx_seq_one_letter_code
_entity_poly.pdbx_strand_id
1 'polypeptide(L)' 'MPADDEPVDPKRHIEDNCKPKCVKSWVDYGKCIQRIKDDNTGHKHCTGQYFDYWSCVDQCVAPKLFRKLN' A
#
# COMPACT_ATOMS: atom_id res chain seq x y z
N MET A 1 1.81 -24.99 -18.37
CA MET A 1 0.71 -24.32 -17.65
C MET A 1 0.61 -22.93 -18.24
N PRO A 2 -0.46 -22.60 -18.98
CA PRO A 2 -0.65 -21.24 -19.46
C PRO A 2 -0.90 -20.32 -18.26
N ALA A 3 -0.19 -19.20 -18.18
CA ALA A 3 -0.29 -18.23 -17.07
C ALA A 3 -1.64 -17.49 -17.02
N ASP A 4 -2.46 -17.62 -18.07
CA ASP A 4 -3.76 -16.94 -18.20
C ASP A 4 -4.87 -17.54 -17.30
N ASP A 5 -4.63 -18.70 -16.67
CA ASP A 5 -5.60 -19.37 -15.79
C ASP A 5 -5.33 -19.12 -14.28
N GLU A 6 -4.39 -18.24 -13.92
CA GLU A 6 -4.15 -17.94 -12.49
C GLU A 6 -5.31 -17.11 -11.89
N PRO A 7 -5.87 -17.52 -10.74
CA PRO A 7 -6.91 -16.76 -10.07
C PRO A 7 -6.37 -15.39 -9.62
N VAL A 8 -7.02 -14.31 -10.07
CA VAL A 8 -6.67 -12.94 -9.69
C VAL A 8 -7.07 -12.69 -8.23
N ASP A 9 -6.10 -12.29 -7.39
CA ASP A 9 -6.38 -11.86 -6.01
C ASP A 9 -7.27 -10.59 -6.01
N PRO A 10 -8.53 -10.67 -5.58
CA PRO A 10 -9.43 -9.52 -5.57
C PRO A 10 -8.94 -8.41 -4.64
N LYS A 11 -8.18 -8.73 -3.58
CA LYS A 11 -7.61 -7.73 -2.67
C LYS A 11 -6.62 -6.84 -3.43
N ARG A 12 -5.64 -7.43 -4.10
CA ARG A 12 -4.63 -6.69 -4.87
C ARG A 12 -5.25 -5.77 -5.92
N HIS A 13 -6.26 -6.26 -6.65
CA HIS A 13 -6.95 -5.44 -7.64
C HIS A 13 -7.69 -4.24 -7.01
N ILE A 14 -8.33 -4.43 -5.85
CA ILE A 14 -9.03 -3.34 -5.15
C ILE A 14 -8.03 -2.35 -4.55
N GLU A 15 -6.91 -2.83 -4.01
CA GLU A 15 -5.82 -2.00 -3.50
C GLU A 15 -5.29 -1.07 -4.60
N ASP A 16 -4.99 -1.59 -5.79
CA ASP A 16 -4.47 -0.79 -6.92
C ASP A 16 -5.44 0.34 -7.32
N ASN A 17 -6.75 0.10 -7.23
CA ASN A 17 -7.78 1.13 -7.44
C ASN A 17 -7.89 2.14 -6.28
N CYS A 18 -7.45 1.78 -5.07
CA CYS A 18 -7.46 2.63 -3.88
C CYS A 18 -6.18 3.47 -3.73
N LYS A 19 -5.02 3.00 -4.21
CA LYS A 19 -3.73 3.70 -4.10
C LYS A 19 -3.76 5.15 -4.61
N PRO A 20 -4.38 5.48 -5.78
CA PRO A 20 -4.45 6.86 -6.27
C PRO A 20 -5.24 7.82 -5.37
N LYS A 21 -6.06 7.31 -4.43
CA LYS A 21 -6.79 8.14 -3.46
C LYS A 21 -5.95 8.51 -2.24
N CYS A 22 -4.83 7.82 -2.03
CA CYS A 22 -3.94 7.97 -0.89
C CYS A 22 -2.59 8.59 -1.29
N VAL A 23 -2.56 9.42 -2.34
CA VAL A 23 -1.31 9.99 -2.89
C VAL A 23 -0.60 10.87 -1.89
N LYS A 24 -1.32 11.58 -1.00
CA LYS A 24 -0.69 12.43 0.01
C LYS A 24 0.21 11.61 0.94
N SER A 25 -0.32 10.55 1.55
CA SER A 25 0.45 9.69 2.46
C SER A 25 1.56 8.94 1.73
N TRP A 26 1.34 8.57 0.45
CA TRP A 26 2.39 8.02 -0.40
C TRP A 26 3.57 8.99 -0.60
N VAL A 27 3.28 10.26 -0.90
CA VAL A 27 4.30 11.30 -1.08
C VAL A 27 5.05 11.54 0.24
N ASP A 28 4.35 11.59 1.37
CA ASP A 28 4.96 11.78 2.69
C ASP A 28 5.86 10.59 3.08
N TYR A 29 5.45 9.36 2.75
CA TYR A 29 6.30 8.17 2.86
C TYR A 29 7.55 8.26 1.96
N GLY A 30 7.39 8.68 0.70
CA GLY A 30 8.50 8.91 -0.23
C GLY A 30 9.52 9.94 0.29
N LYS A 31 9.06 11.05 0.87
CA LYS A 31 9.93 12.04 1.53
C LYS A 31 10.70 11.42 2.70
N CYS A 32 10.05 10.57 3.49
CA CYS A 32 10.72 9.88 4.60
C CYS A 32 11.83 8.95 4.07
N ILE A 33 11.57 8.17 3.02
CA ILE A 33 12.58 7.31 2.39
C ILE A 33 13.81 8.12 1.97
N GLN A 34 13.61 9.26 1.31
CA GLN A 34 14.72 10.12 0.91
C GLN A 34 15.51 10.66 2.11
N ARG A 35 14.83 11.02 3.21
CA ARG A 35 15.47 11.48 4.45
C ARG A 35 16.39 10.44 5.10
N ILE A 36 16.03 9.15 5.01
CA ILE A 36 16.77 8.06 5.66
C ILE A 36 17.73 7.34 4.70
N LYS A 37 17.78 7.72 3.42
CA LYS A 37 18.53 7.01 2.38
C LYS A 37 20.01 6.81 2.71
N ASP A 38 20.63 7.81 3.31
CA ASP A 38 22.06 7.79 3.66
C ASP A 38 22.32 7.40 5.13
N ASP A 39 21.29 6.90 5.84
CA ASP A 39 21.44 6.45 7.21
C ASP A 39 21.95 5.00 7.28
N ASN A 40 23.20 4.85 7.71
CA ASN A 40 23.85 3.54 7.89
C ASN A 40 23.77 3.03 9.34
N THR A 41 23.11 3.77 10.24
CA THR A 41 23.01 3.39 11.67
C THR A 41 21.94 2.34 11.94
N GLY A 42 20.95 2.21 11.02
CA GLY A 42 19.79 1.33 11.19
C GLY A 42 18.74 1.85 12.18
N HIS A 43 18.93 3.05 12.75
CA HIS A 43 18.00 3.61 13.74
C HIS A 43 16.87 4.43 13.11
N LYS A 44 17.06 5.04 11.93
CA LYS A 44 15.96 5.77 11.28
C LYS A 44 15.10 4.81 10.46
N HIS A 45 13.79 4.92 10.62
CA HIS A 45 12.82 4.16 9.84
C HIS A 45 11.58 5.03 9.50
N CYS A 46 10.81 4.55 8.52
CA CYS A 46 9.62 5.23 8.00
C CYS A 46 8.32 4.47 8.28
N THR A 47 8.34 3.59 9.30
CA THR A 47 7.19 2.73 9.66
C THR A 47 5.92 3.51 9.96
N GLY A 48 6.02 4.69 10.58
CA GLY A 48 4.86 5.56 10.83
C GLY A 48 4.19 6.00 9.52
N GLN A 49 4.95 6.59 8.60
CA GLN A 49 4.42 7.03 7.30
C GLN A 49 3.93 5.85 6.44
N TYR A 50 4.58 4.69 6.57
CA TYR A 50 4.12 3.45 5.95
C TYR A 50 2.74 3.04 6.48
N PHE A 51 2.55 3.07 7.80
CA PHE A 51 1.24 2.77 8.41
C PHE A 51 0.18 3.81 8.06
N ASP A 52 0.53 5.09 7.96
CA ASP A 52 -0.41 6.13 7.51
C ASP A 52 -0.89 5.88 6.07
N TYR A 53 0.03 5.49 5.18
CA TYR A 53 -0.29 5.14 3.80
C TYR A 53 -1.21 3.92 3.73
N TRP A 54 -0.84 2.82 4.38
CA TRP A 54 -1.61 1.60 4.36
C TRP A 54 -2.95 1.73 5.06
N SER A 55 -3.04 2.47 6.17
CA SER A 55 -4.30 2.78 6.83
C SER A 55 -5.29 3.47 5.88
N CYS A 56 -4.83 4.43 5.07
CA CYS A 56 -5.67 5.06 4.05
C CYS A 56 -6.15 4.06 2.98
N VAL A 57 -5.24 3.21 2.49
CA VAL A 57 -5.57 2.19 1.47
C VAL A 57 -6.57 1.18 2.04
N ASP A 58 -6.32 0.67 3.24
CA ASP A 58 -7.16 -0.31 3.92
C ASP A 58 -8.56 0.24 4.22
N GLN A 59 -8.67 1.50 4.65
CA GLN A 59 -9.97 2.17 4.80
C GLN A 59 -10.78 2.19 3.49
N CYS A 60 -10.11 2.36 2.35
CA CYS A 60 -10.74 2.34 1.03
C CYS A 60 -11.10 0.92 0.55
N VAL A 61 -10.30 -0.09 0.92
CA VAL A 61 -10.46 -1.50 0.53
C VAL A 61 -11.55 -2.19 1.35
N ALA A 62 -11.61 -1.94 2.66
CA ALA A 62 -12.48 -2.61 3.62
C ALA A 62 -13.94 -2.78 3.17
N PRO A 63 -14.67 -1.75 2.70
CA PRO A 63 -16.08 -1.90 2.32
C PRO A 63 -16.29 -2.66 0.99
N LYS A 64 -15.23 -2.92 0.21
CA LYS A 64 -15.29 -3.52 -1.13
C LYS A 64 -14.83 -4.98 -1.14
N LEU A 65 -13.81 -5.30 -0.35
CA LEU A 65 -13.14 -6.60 -0.39
C LEU A 65 -14.11 -7.74 -0.05
N PHE A 66 -14.81 -7.65 1.08
CA PHE A 66 -15.74 -8.70 1.51
C PHE A 66 -16.97 -8.85 0.61
N ARG A 67 -17.25 -7.89 -0.29
CA ARG A 67 -18.30 -8.05 -1.32
C ARG A 67 -17.84 -8.90 -2.51
N LYS A 68 -16.54 -9.19 -2.60
CA LYS A 68 -15.90 -10.01 -3.65
C LYS A 68 -15.46 -11.37 -3.13
N LEU A 69 -15.53 -11.59 -1.83
CA LEU A 69 -15.23 -12.87 -1.19
C LEU A 69 -16.56 -13.58 -0.93
N ASN A 70 -16.72 -14.78 -1.48
CA ASN A 70 -17.87 -15.66 -1.25
C ASN A 70 -17.56 -16.64 -0.13
#